data_AF-A0A7K2M8C4-F1
#
_entry.id   AF-A0A7K2M8C4-F1
#
_cell.length_a   1.000
_cell.length_b   1.000
_cell.length_c   1.000
_cell.angle_alpha   90.00
_cell.angle_beta   90.00
_cell.angle_gamma   90.00
#
_symmetry.space_group_name_H-M   'P 1'
#
loop_
_entity.id
_entity.type
_entity.pdbx_description
1 polymer ?
#
loop_
_entity_poly.entity_id
_entity_poly.type
_entity_poly.pdbx_seq_one_letter_code
_entity_poly.pdbx_strand_id
1 'polypeptide(L)' 'GDYPAYYAAVAAALREGAPNPVTAREAAAALDVLEAARRSARDGVTVTL' A
#
# COMPACT_ATOMS: atom_id res chain seq x y z
N GLY A 1 6.23 -2.20 -13.83
CA GLY A 1 6.79 -2.26 -12.47
C GLY A 1 7.91 -3.29 -12.46
N ASP A 2 8.92 -3.07 -11.64
CA ASP A 2 10.05 -3.99 -11.49
C ASP A 2 9.68 -5.15 -10.53
N TYR A 3 8.91 -6.08 -11.05
CA TYR A 3 8.47 -7.26 -10.30
C TYR A 3 9.64 -8.12 -9.78
N PRO A 4 10.71 -8.37 -10.57
CA PRO A 4 11.90 -9.05 -10.07
C PRO A 4 12.54 -8.32 -8.87
N ALA A 5 12.70 -7.00 -8.93
CA ALA A 5 13.27 -6.24 -7.81
C ALA A 5 12.40 -6.31 -6.55
N TYR A 6 11.07 -6.29 -6.69
CA TYR A 6 10.16 -6.46 -5.55
C TYR A 6 10.40 -7.78 -4.82
N TYR A 7 10.45 -8.90 -5.54
CA TYR A 7 10.69 -10.21 -4.92
C TYR A 7 12.10 -10.35 -4.36
N ALA A 8 13.11 -9.75 -5.00
CA ALA A 8 14.47 -9.70 -4.45
C ALA A 8 14.49 -8.97 -3.10
N ALA A 9 13.81 -7.82 -3.01
CA ALA A 9 13.70 -7.05 -1.76
C ALA A 9 12.90 -7.80 -0.67
N VAL A 10 11.80 -8.48 -1.02
CA VAL A 10 11.07 -9.36 -0.09
C VAL A 10 11.99 -10.45 0.45
N ALA A 11 12.77 -11.08 -0.42
CA ALA A 11 13.65 -12.17 -0.03
C ALA A 11 14.79 -11.69 0.90
N ALA A 12 15.34 -10.49 0.65
CA ALA A 12 16.30 -9.85 1.54
C ALA A 12 15.66 -9.47 2.90
N ALA A 13 14.43 -8.97 2.91
CA ALA A 13 13.73 -8.65 4.15
C ALA A 13 13.53 -9.90 5.04
N LEU A 14 13.19 -11.04 4.42
CA LEU A 14 12.98 -12.30 5.14
C LEU A 14 14.27 -12.94 5.65
N ARG A 15 15.36 -12.88 4.88
CA ARG A 15 16.61 -13.59 5.21
C ARG A 15 17.63 -12.75 5.96
N GLU A 16 17.69 -11.47 5.64
CA GLU A 16 18.76 -10.56 6.07
C GLU A 16 18.23 -9.45 6.99
N GLY A 17 16.91 -9.40 7.22
CA GLY A 17 16.28 -8.35 8.02
C GLY A 17 16.27 -6.98 7.35
N ALA A 18 16.47 -6.94 6.02
CA ALA A 18 16.35 -5.71 5.25
C ALA A 18 14.93 -5.10 5.37
N PRO A 19 14.76 -3.80 5.11
CA PRO A 19 13.44 -3.18 5.10
C PRO A 19 12.49 -3.86 4.10
N ASN A 20 11.24 -4.06 4.51
CA ASN A 20 10.21 -4.58 3.62
C ASN A 20 9.92 -3.55 2.50
N PRO A 21 9.97 -3.94 1.21
CA PRO A 21 9.73 -3.02 0.09
C PRO A 21 8.34 -2.38 0.09
N VAL A 22 7.33 -3.05 0.66
CA VAL A 22 6.00 -2.50 0.90
C VAL A 22 5.47 -3.02 2.23
N THR A 23 5.30 -2.13 3.19
CA THR A 23 4.81 -2.45 4.51
C THR A 23 3.30 -2.67 4.53
N ALA A 24 2.82 -3.39 5.55
CA ALA A 24 1.39 -3.55 5.78
C ALA A 24 0.68 -2.20 6.02
N ARG A 25 1.37 -1.20 6.58
CA ARG A 25 0.78 0.13 6.82
C ARG A 25 0.61 0.92 5.53
N GLU A 26 1.57 0.85 4.62
CA GLU A 26 1.44 1.49 3.29
C GLU A 26 0.29 0.86 2.50
N ALA A 27 0.16 -0.47 2.56
CA ALA A 27 -0.97 -1.16 1.96
C ALA A 27 -2.32 -0.73 2.59
N ALA A 28 -2.38 -0.62 3.92
CA ALA A 28 -3.58 -0.15 4.61
C ALA A 28 -3.95 1.30 4.22
N ALA A 29 -2.97 2.20 4.17
CA ALA A 29 -3.20 3.58 3.73
C ALA A 29 -3.76 3.66 2.30
N ALA A 30 -3.32 2.76 1.41
CA ALA A 30 -3.88 2.67 0.06
C ALA A 30 -5.35 2.18 0.09
N LEU A 31 -5.70 1.26 0.98
CA LEU A 31 -7.09 0.83 1.17
C LEU A 31 -7.98 1.97 1.72
N ASP A 32 -7.45 2.81 2.62
CA ASP A 32 -8.17 3.97 3.15
C ASP A 32 -8.55 4.97 2.04
N VAL A 33 -7.66 5.18 1.06
CA VAL A 33 -7.96 5.98 -0.13
C VAL A 33 -9.12 5.39 -0.94
N LEU A 34 -9.12 4.07 -1.16
CA LEU A 34 -10.19 3.40 -1.91
C LEU A 34 -11.53 3.48 -1.17
N GLU A 35 -11.53 3.38 0.15
CA GLU A 35 -12.73 3.58 0.97
C GLU A 35 -13.24 5.03 0.87
N ALA A 36 -12.34 6.01 1.02
CA ALA A 36 -12.68 7.42 0.90
C ALA A 36 -13.25 7.75 -0.48
N ALA A 37 -12.66 7.20 -1.55
CA ALA A 37 -13.16 7.35 -2.91
C ALA A 37 -14.57 6.77 -3.07
N ARG A 38 -14.82 5.58 -2.51
CA ARG A 38 -16.16 4.96 -2.53
C ARG A 38 -17.20 5.79 -1.81
N ARG A 39 -16.85 6.35 -0.64
CA ARG A 39 -17.74 7.27 0.10
C ARG A 39 -17.99 8.56 -0.68
N SER A 40 -16.95 9.16 -1.23
CA SER A 40 -17.04 10.37 -2.05
C SER A 40 -17.99 10.16 -3.24
N ALA A 41 -17.86 9.04 -3.96
CA ALA A 41 -18.72 8.72 -5.10
C ALA A 41 -20.19 8.51 -4.71
N ARG A 42 -20.45 7.91 -3.53
CA ARG A 42 -21.82 7.69 -3.03
C ARG A 42 -22.49 8.98 -2.58
N ASP A 43 -21.76 9.79 -1.82
CA ASP A 43 -22.32 10.91 -1.07
C ASP A 43 -22.15 12.25 -1.81
N GLY A 44 -21.35 12.28 -2.88
CA GLY A 44 -21.06 13.49 -3.66
C GLY A 44 -20.21 14.53 -2.91
N VAL A 45 -19.42 14.09 -1.92
CA VAL A 45 -18.62 14.96 -1.06
C VAL A 45 -17.12 14.70 -1.18
N THR A 46 -16.31 15.70 -0.86
CA THR A 46 -14.86 15.53 -0.66
C THR A 46 -14.62 14.87 0.70
N VAL A 47 -13.75 13.85 0.74
CA VAL A 47 -13.33 13.16 1.97
C VAL A 47 -11.85 13.49 2.23
N THR A 48 -11.54 14.00 3.43
CA THR A 48 -10.15 14.27 3.88
C THR A 48 -9.60 13.06 4.63
N LEU A 49 -8.33 12.71 4.38
CA LEU A 49 -7.59 11.62 5.02
C LEU A 49 -6.63 12.18 6.08
#